data_AF-A0A660SLA3-F1
#
_entry.id   AF-A0A660SLA3-F1
#
_cell.length_a   1.000
_cell.length_b   1.000
_cell.length_c   1.000
_cell.angle_alpha   90.00
_cell.angle_beta   90.00
_cell.angle_gamma   90.00
#
_symmetry.space_group_name_H-M   'P 1'
#
loop_
_entity.id
_entity.type
_entity.pdbx_description
1 polymer ?
#
loop_
_entity_poly.entity_id
_entity_poly.type
_entity_poly.pdbx_seq_one_letter_code
_entity_poly.pdbx_strand_id
1 'polypeptide(L)'
;MIKLFRFLIIVLILGIPVILGAQTGYRYAVVVSNTTIADPGWAEVVDSLIARHSAQVFSYASDIWETQTQVSAYKPDYIGFVCKYIEAPPAFVKNDFWPYIRQLDSDPYPDAVGGIITGCDASDALRIVTGPSHLTIKTMLGGTSSCNVNYFPQGIGTNEATYGRYYLKHPDSIKTVTYDDGPQDRTEWLVKMINGDSLIFGDSVDIFVTSGHGSPNSWLMHYGSPNYEGYFRSNEFGHLYGDPYSGSDIDII
;
A
#
# COMPACT_ATOMS: atom_id res chain seq x y z
N MET A 1 -50.82 47.18 44.71
CA MET A 1 -49.84 47.28 43.61
C MET A 1 -48.51 46.74 44.11
N ILE A 2 -48.02 45.64 43.54
CA ILE A 2 -46.61 45.26 43.31
C ILE A 2 -46.63 43.85 42.70
N LYS A 3 -45.87 43.68 41.62
CA LYS A 3 -46.05 42.67 40.56
C LYS A 3 -45.40 41.32 40.90
N LEU A 4 -46.11 40.25 40.54
CA LEU A 4 -45.66 38.86 40.51
C LEU A 4 -44.70 38.67 39.32
N PHE A 5 -43.40 38.43 39.56
CA PHE A 5 -42.45 38.07 38.49
C PHE A 5 -42.37 36.54 38.40
N ARG A 6 -42.94 35.97 37.33
CA ARG A 6 -42.75 34.58 36.94
C ARG A 6 -41.45 34.47 36.15
N PHE A 7 -40.47 33.75 36.68
CA PHE A 7 -39.27 33.35 35.92
C PHE A 7 -39.63 32.13 35.06
N LEU A 8 -39.61 32.31 33.74
CA LEU A 8 -39.72 31.23 32.76
C LEU A 8 -38.30 30.75 32.45
N ILE A 9 -37.93 29.55 32.92
CA ILE A 9 -36.66 28.93 32.56
C ILE A 9 -36.85 28.27 31.19
N ILE A 10 -36.32 28.91 30.15
CA ILE A 10 -36.18 28.31 28.81
C ILE A 10 -34.89 27.48 28.83
N VAL A 11 -35.02 26.16 28.89
CA VAL A 11 -33.89 25.24 28.69
C VAL A 11 -33.62 25.16 27.19
N LEU A 12 -32.57 25.86 26.75
CA LEU A 12 -32.07 25.79 25.38
C LEU A 12 -31.30 24.47 25.23
N ILE A 13 -31.93 23.44 24.65
CA ILE A 13 -31.25 22.20 24.26
C ILE A 13 -30.36 22.56 23.06
N LEU A 14 -29.08 22.84 23.33
CA LEU A 14 -28.04 22.90 22.32
C LEU A 14 -27.93 21.51 21.69
N GLY A 15 -28.57 21.33 20.53
CA GLY A 15 -28.38 20.15 19.70
C GLY A 15 -26.90 20.02 19.35
N ILE A 16 -26.28 18.93 19.80
CA ILE A 16 -24.95 18.53 19.34
C ILE A 16 -25.06 18.39 17.81
N PRO A 17 -24.28 19.13 17.01
CA PRO A 17 -24.27 18.92 15.57
C PRO A 17 -23.74 17.51 15.33
N VAL A 18 -24.64 16.60 14.96
CA VAL A 18 -24.24 15.33 14.35
C VAL A 18 -23.60 15.74 13.03
N ILE A 19 -22.27 15.64 12.97
CA ILE A 19 -21.52 15.76 11.72
C ILE A 19 -21.93 14.55 10.89
N LEU A 20 -22.99 14.71 10.10
CA LEU A 20 -23.31 13.78 9.02
C LEU A 20 -22.16 13.88 8.03
N GLY A 21 -21.22 12.94 8.11
CA GLY A 21 -20.22 12.72 7.09
C GLY A 21 -20.92 12.61 5.74
N ALA A 22 -20.38 13.27 4.72
CA ALA A 22 -20.89 13.15 3.37
C ALA A 22 -20.82 11.67 2.98
N GLN A 23 -21.97 11.03 2.79
CA GLN A 23 -22.03 9.66 2.31
C GLN A 23 -21.35 9.60 0.95
N THR A 24 -20.32 8.78 0.87
CA THR A 24 -19.66 8.46 -0.39
C THR A 24 -20.65 7.74 -1.30
N GLY A 25 -20.49 7.87 -2.62
CA GLY A 25 -21.30 7.11 -3.60
C GLY A 25 -21.03 5.59 -3.62
N TYR A 26 -20.35 5.08 -2.59
CA TYR A 26 -19.93 3.69 -2.40
C TYR A 26 -19.91 3.37 -0.90
N ARG A 27 -19.96 2.08 -0.56
CA ARG A 27 -19.85 1.54 0.80
C ARG A 27 -18.47 0.99 1.06
N TYR A 28 -17.89 1.37 2.20
CA TYR A 28 -16.56 0.95 2.63
C TYR A 28 -16.66 0.21 3.96
N ALA A 29 -16.21 -1.03 4.01
CA ALA A 29 -16.11 -1.81 5.24
C ALA A 29 -14.66 -1.81 5.74
N VAL A 30 -14.49 -1.65 7.05
CA VAL A 30 -13.22 -1.91 7.74
C VAL A 30 -13.39 -3.17 8.56
N VAL A 31 -12.54 -4.17 8.32
CA VAL A 31 -12.49 -5.41 9.11
C VAL A 31 -11.21 -5.39 9.93
N VAL A 32 -11.30 -5.53 11.25
CA VAL A 32 -10.16 -5.36 12.17
C VAL A 32 -10.30 -6.24 13.42
N SER A 33 -9.19 -6.77 13.94
CA SER A 33 -9.24 -7.55 15.18
C SER A 33 -9.48 -6.63 16.38
N ASN A 34 -10.16 -7.15 17.41
CA ASN A 34 -10.35 -6.43 18.67
C ASN A 34 -9.01 -6.05 19.33
N THR A 35 -7.97 -6.87 19.14
CA THR A 35 -6.62 -6.61 19.62
C THR A 35 -5.93 -5.47 18.87
N THR A 36 -6.15 -5.36 17.56
CA THR A 36 -5.55 -4.31 16.75
C THR A 36 -6.26 -2.97 16.95
N ILE A 37 -7.59 -2.92 17.00
CA ILE A 37 -8.30 -1.66 17.26
C ILE A 37 -8.12 -1.14 18.71
N ALA A 38 -7.75 -2.01 19.66
CA ALA A 38 -7.43 -1.59 21.02
C ALA A 38 -6.07 -0.87 21.14
N ASP A 39 -5.20 -1.01 20.12
CA ASP A 39 -3.94 -0.30 20.04
C ASP A 39 -4.19 1.14 19.54
N PRO A 40 -3.80 2.19 20.29
CA PRO A 40 -4.13 3.57 19.92
C PRO A 40 -3.65 4.00 18.54
N GLY A 41 -2.48 3.51 18.10
CA GLY A 41 -1.95 3.87 16.78
C GLY A 41 -2.79 3.27 15.66
N TRP A 42 -3.23 2.02 15.83
CA TRP A 42 -4.08 1.35 14.84
C TRP A 42 -5.54 1.82 14.90
N ALA A 43 -6.02 2.23 16.06
CA ALA A 43 -7.32 2.91 16.19
C ALA A 43 -7.35 4.18 15.33
N GLU A 44 -6.28 4.97 15.33
CA GLU A 44 -6.16 6.18 14.49
C GLU A 44 -6.22 5.86 12.98
N VAL A 45 -5.66 4.72 12.56
CA VAL A 45 -5.79 4.23 11.17
C VAL A 45 -7.25 3.94 10.82
N VAL A 46 -7.98 3.27 11.72
CA VAL A 46 -9.41 2.97 11.54
C VAL A 46 -10.23 4.26 11.52
N ASP A 47 -9.99 5.18 12.43
CA ASP A 47 -10.67 6.48 12.50
C ASP A 47 -10.43 7.31 11.23
N SER A 48 -9.22 7.26 10.68
CA SER A 48 -8.88 7.92 9.41
C SER A 48 -9.68 7.34 8.23
N LEU A 49 -9.86 6.01 8.19
CA LEU A 49 -10.69 5.35 7.18
C LEU A 49 -12.18 5.71 7.34
N ILE A 50 -12.68 5.77 8.58
CA ILE A 50 -14.05 6.23 8.86
C ILE A 50 -14.23 7.66 8.34
N ALA A 51 -13.32 8.58 8.70
CA ALA A 51 -13.40 9.97 8.30
C ALA A 51 -13.33 10.15 6.78
N ARG A 52 -12.48 9.37 6.10
CA ARG A 52 -12.24 9.50 4.66
C ARG A 52 -13.33 8.86 3.80
N HIS A 53 -13.86 7.72 4.24
CA HIS A 53 -14.73 6.87 3.42
C HIS A 53 -16.14 6.69 4.00
N SER A 54 -16.47 7.36 5.12
CA SER A 54 -17.68 7.07 5.91
C SER A 54 -17.80 5.56 6.22
N ALA A 55 -16.66 4.93 6.50
CA ALA A 55 -16.55 3.49 6.59
C ALA A 55 -17.35 2.90 7.78
N GLN A 56 -17.88 1.69 7.58
CA GLN A 56 -18.46 0.89 8.66
C GLN A 56 -17.42 -0.11 9.19
N VAL A 57 -17.20 -0.11 10.50
CA VAL A 57 -16.23 -0.99 11.16
C VAL A 57 -16.91 -2.28 11.62
N PHE A 58 -16.26 -3.41 11.33
CA PHE A 58 -16.61 -4.74 11.78
C PHE A 58 -15.41 -5.34 12.51
N SER A 59 -15.56 -5.59 13.81
CA SER A 59 -14.49 -6.17 14.60
C SER A 59 -14.74 -7.64 14.94
N TYR A 60 -13.66 -8.41 15.04
CA TYR A 60 -13.68 -9.82 15.40
C TYR A 60 -12.76 -10.10 16.59
N ALA A 61 -13.08 -11.15 17.34
CA ALA A 61 -12.27 -11.55 18.49
C ALA A 61 -11.11 -12.45 18.07
N SER A 62 -11.37 -13.47 17.25
CA SER A 62 -10.36 -14.46 16.88
C SER A 62 -10.25 -14.66 15.36
N ASP A 63 -11.38 -14.63 14.65
CA ASP A 63 -11.44 -14.96 13.24
C ASP A 63 -12.27 -13.94 12.44
N ILE A 64 -11.76 -13.52 11.27
CA ILE A 64 -12.48 -12.62 10.36
C ILE A 64 -13.85 -13.17 9.97
N TRP A 65 -14.00 -14.50 9.90
CA TRP A 65 -15.27 -15.16 9.52
C TRP A 65 -16.42 -14.87 10.50
N GLU A 66 -16.12 -14.47 11.74
CA GLU A 66 -17.12 -13.98 12.71
C GLU A 66 -17.91 -12.77 12.16
N THR A 67 -17.29 -11.97 11.29
CA THR A 67 -17.89 -10.77 10.71
C THR A 67 -18.68 -11.03 9.42
N GLN A 68 -18.53 -12.22 8.81
CA GLN A 68 -19.01 -12.52 7.46
C GLN A 68 -20.50 -12.19 7.27
N THR A 69 -21.37 -12.64 8.18
CA THR A 69 -22.81 -12.38 8.09
C THR A 69 -23.14 -10.89 8.08
N GLN A 70 -22.45 -10.10 8.90
CA GLN A 70 -22.69 -8.66 9.02
C GLN A 70 -22.14 -7.91 7.80
N VAL A 71 -20.96 -8.28 7.33
CA VAL A 71 -20.32 -7.69 6.15
C VAL A 71 -21.09 -8.05 4.88
N SER A 72 -21.54 -9.30 4.74
CA SER A 72 -22.44 -9.74 3.66
C SER A 72 -23.74 -8.93 3.63
N ALA A 73 -24.38 -8.72 4.78
CA ALA A 73 -25.57 -7.89 4.87
C ALA A 73 -25.30 -6.41 4.49
N TYR A 74 -24.11 -5.91 4.82
CA TYR A 74 -23.67 -4.56 4.47
C TYR A 74 -23.36 -4.40 2.98
N LYS A 75 -23.00 -5.48 2.27
CA LYS A 75 -22.64 -5.55 0.83
C LYS A 75 -21.64 -4.45 0.41
N PRO A 76 -20.45 -4.36 1.02
CA PRO A 76 -19.50 -3.29 0.71
C PRO A 76 -19.07 -3.28 -0.77
N ASP A 77 -18.76 -2.10 -1.31
CA ASP A 77 -18.07 -1.99 -2.60
C ASP A 77 -16.55 -2.14 -2.41
N TYR A 78 -16.04 -1.73 -1.25
CA TYR A 78 -14.64 -1.80 -0.84
C TYR A 78 -14.50 -2.36 0.57
N ILE A 79 -13.45 -3.17 0.80
CA ILE A 79 -13.13 -3.71 2.13
C ILE A 79 -11.66 -3.46 2.44
N GLY A 80 -11.39 -2.75 3.52
CA GLY A 80 -10.06 -2.59 4.11
C GLY A 80 -9.89 -3.51 5.31
N PHE A 81 -8.98 -4.47 5.23
CA PHE A 81 -8.57 -5.29 6.37
C PHE A 81 -7.42 -4.58 7.08
N VAL A 82 -7.70 -4.00 8.25
CA VAL A 82 -6.68 -3.32 9.05
C VAL A 82 -6.10 -4.34 10.02
N CYS A 83 -4.80 -4.62 9.89
CA CYS A 83 -4.14 -5.64 10.70
C CYS A 83 -2.65 -5.36 10.88
N LYS A 84 -2.10 -5.82 12.00
CA LYS A 84 -0.66 -5.81 12.25
C LYS A 84 0.01 -6.80 11.29
N TYR A 85 1.26 -6.56 10.91
CA TYR A 85 1.95 -7.43 9.94
C TYR A 85 1.95 -8.92 10.35
N ILE A 86 2.01 -9.21 11.66
CA ILE A 86 1.97 -10.56 12.21
C ILE A 86 0.62 -11.27 12.04
N GLU A 87 -0.46 -10.51 11.88
CA GLU A 87 -1.82 -11.02 11.64
C GLU A 87 -2.07 -11.27 10.13
N ALA A 88 -1.18 -10.82 9.24
CA ALA A 88 -1.29 -10.98 7.79
C ALA A 88 -0.16 -11.83 7.16
N PRO A 89 0.15 -13.03 7.66
CA PRO A 89 1.12 -13.90 7.00
C PRO A 89 0.62 -14.35 5.62
N PRO A 90 1.49 -14.90 4.75
CA PRO A 90 1.07 -15.42 3.44
C PRO A 90 -0.08 -16.43 3.50
N ALA A 91 -0.16 -17.21 4.59
CA ALA A 91 -1.26 -18.14 4.83
C ALA A 91 -2.61 -17.42 5.00
N PHE A 92 -2.66 -16.30 5.72
CA PHE A 92 -3.86 -15.48 5.88
C PHE A 92 -4.34 -14.95 4.52
N VAL A 93 -3.43 -14.44 3.69
CA VAL A 93 -3.78 -13.95 2.36
C VAL A 93 -4.45 -15.04 1.52
N LYS A 94 -3.86 -16.24 1.52
CA LYS A 94 -4.32 -17.37 0.70
C LYS A 94 -5.62 -18.00 1.23
N ASN A 95 -5.70 -18.23 2.53
CA ASN A 95 -6.73 -19.07 3.14
C ASN A 95 -7.92 -18.28 3.66
N ASP A 96 -7.72 -17.00 4.00
CA ASP A 96 -8.73 -16.20 4.69
C ASP A 96 -9.13 -15.00 3.85
N PHE A 97 -8.21 -14.07 3.55
CA PHE A 97 -8.52 -12.85 2.79
C PHE A 97 -9.15 -13.13 1.42
N TRP A 98 -8.51 -13.94 0.58
CA TRP A 98 -9.00 -14.22 -0.77
C TRP A 98 -10.34 -14.98 -0.79
N PRO A 99 -10.56 -16.00 0.05
CA PRO A 99 -11.86 -16.64 0.15
C PRO A 99 -12.93 -15.74 0.76
N TYR A 100 -12.61 -14.95 1.79
CA TYR A 100 -13.57 -14.09 2.47
C TYR A 100 -14.22 -13.10 1.51
N ILE A 101 -13.44 -12.42 0.66
CA ILE A 101 -13.96 -11.44 -0.30
C ILE A 101 -14.76 -12.07 -1.47
N ARG A 102 -14.81 -13.39 -1.59
CA ARG A 102 -15.57 -14.15 -2.61
C ARG A 102 -16.73 -14.95 -2.02
N GLN A 103 -16.91 -14.89 -0.70
CA GLN A 103 -17.89 -15.69 0.02
C GLN A 103 -18.81 -14.79 0.84
N LEU A 104 -18.98 -13.52 0.44
CA LEU A 104 -20.03 -12.67 1.00
C LEU A 104 -21.36 -12.96 0.34
N ASP A 105 -21.38 -13.54 -0.86
CA ASP A 105 -22.55 -14.18 -1.46
C ASP A 105 -22.28 -15.60 -2.01
N SER A 106 -23.18 -16.11 -2.85
CA SER A 106 -23.16 -17.48 -3.35
C SER A 106 -22.44 -17.67 -4.68
N ASP A 107 -22.05 -16.59 -5.35
CA ASP A 107 -21.41 -16.64 -6.65
C ASP A 107 -19.87 -16.78 -6.55
N PRO A 108 -19.16 -17.10 -7.64
CA PRO A 108 -17.72 -17.37 -7.58
C PRO A 108 -16.84 -16.11 -7.69
N TYR A 109 -17.42 -14.92 -7.85
CA TYR A 109 -16.71 -13.67 -8.09
C TYR A 109 -16.42 -12.93 -6.78
N PRO A 110 -15.43 -12.03 -6.75
CA PRO A 110 -15.24 -11.15 -5.61
C PRO A 110 -16.45 -10.22 -5.42
N ASP A 111 -16.97 -10.18 -4.21
CA ASP A 111 -18.11 -9.37 -3.79
C ASP A 111 -17.74 -7.89 -3.58
N ALA A 112 -16.45 -7.60 -3.39
CA ALA A 112 -15.91 -6.27 -3.14
C ALA A 112 -14.45 -6.14 -3.58
N VAL A 113 -13.99 -4.91 -3.78
CA VAL A 113 -12.56 -4.61 -3.94
C VAL A 113 -11.89 -4.65 -2.57
N GLY A 114 -11.12 -5.70 -2.31
CA GLY A 114 -10.44 -5.92 -1.04
C GLY A 114 -8.99 -5.43 -1.04
N GLY A 115 -8.54 -4.91 0.10
CA GLY A 115 -7.13 -4.60 0.36
C GLY A 115 -6.74 -4.85 1.82
N ILE A 116 -5.49 -5.23 2.04
CA ILE A 116 -4.90 -5.35 3.38
C ILE A 116 -4.14 -4.06 3.67
N ILE A 117 -4.46 -3.42 4.79
CA ILE A 117 -3.87 -2.17 5.26
C ILE A 117 -3.00 -2.53 6.47
N THR A 118 -1.69 -2.52 6.24
CA THR A 118 -0.70 -2.95 7.23
C THR A 118 0.60 -2.14 7.08
N GLY A 119 1.52 -2.33 8.01
CA GLY A 119 2.80 -1.63 8.10
C GLY A 119 3.72 -2.29 9.12
N CYS A 120 5.00 -1.89 9.17
CA CYS A 120 5.90 -2.34 10.24
C CYS A 120 5.35 -1.89 11.60
N ASP A 121 4.82 -0.68 11.65
CA ASP A 121 4.00 -0.16 12.74
C ASP A 121 2.75 0.57 12.22
N ALA A 122 1.96 1.13 13.14
CA ALA A 122 0.73 1.84 12.81
C ALA A 122 0.97 3.13 12.01
N SER A 123 2.11 3.79 12.15
CA SER A 123 2.41 5.05 11.47
C SER A 123 2.61 4.85 9.96
N ASP A 124 3.16 3.70 9.56
CA ASP A 124 3.22 3.29 8.15
C ASP A 124 1.83 3.10 7.56
N ALA A 125 0.96 2.36 8.26
CA ALA A 125 -0.42 2.15 7.84
C ALA A 125 -1.21 3.48 7.79
N LEU A 126 -0.96 4.37 8.75
CA LEU A 126 -1.59 5.69 8.80
C LEU A 126 -1.20 6.53 7.59
N ARG A 127 0.07 6.50 7.18
CA ARG A 127 0.56 7.20 5.97
C ARG A 127 -0.13 6.71 4.70
N ILE A 128 -0.46 5.42 4.61
CA ILE A 128 -1.23 4.87 3.49
C ILE A 128 -2.64 5.45 3.45
N VAL A 129 -3.36 5.43 4.58
CA VAL A 129 -4.79 5.83 4.63
C VAL A 129 -5.01 7.34 4.67
N THR A 130 -4.01 8.12 5.08
CA THR A 130 -4.03 9.60 5.09
C THR A 130 -3.33 10.22 3.87
N GLY A 131 -2.63 9.39 3.08
CA GLY A 131 -1.91 9.82 1.88
C GLY A 131 -2.82 10.46 0.82
N PRO A 132 -2.23 11.08 -0.20
CA PRO A 132 -2.98 11.80 -1.23
C PRO A 132 -4.02 10.89 -1.92
N SER A 133 -5.14 11.46 -2.34
CA SER A 133 -6.18 10.72 -3.09
C SER A 133 -5.75 10.33 -4.50
N HIS A 134 -4.65 10.91 -4.99
CA HIS A 134 -4.08 10.64 -6.30
C HIS A 134 -2.56 10.56 -6.17
N LEU A 135 -1.96 9.54 -6.78
CA LEU A 135 -0.52 9.42 -6.93
C LEU A 135 -0.13 9.94 -8.32
N THR A 136 0.73 10.95 -8.38
CA THR A 136 1.33 11.40 -9.64
C THR A 136 2.73 10.83 -9.74
N ILE A 137 2.92 9.89 -10.67
CA ILE A 137 4.23 9.27 -10.91
C ILE A 137 4.94 10.06 -12.00
N LYS A 138 6.09 10.67 -11.68
CA LYS A 138 6.93 11.41 -12.62
C LYS A 138 8.19 10.64 -12.98
N THR A 139 8.84 10.05 -11.97
CA THR A 139 10.12 9.35 -12.09
C THR A 139 9.90 7.86 -11.88
N MET A 140 10.01 7.11 -12.98
CA MET A 140 9.86 5.66 -12.96
C MET A 140 11.21 4.95 -12.96
N LEU A 141 11.38 3.97 -12.07
CA LEU A 141 12.48 3.02 -12.10
C LEU A 141 11.96 1.61 -12.35
N GLY A 142 12.47 0.94 -13.37
CA GLY A 142 12.05 -0.39 -13.77
C GLY A 142 13.19 -1.39 -13.59
N GLY A 143 12.93 -2.45 -12.83
CA GLY A 143 13.77 -3.65 -12.71
C GLY A 143 13.57 -4.67 -13.84
N THR A 144 12.56 -4.48 -14.69
CA THR A 144 12.14 -5.41 -15.76
C THR A 144 12.03 -4.72 -17.12
N SER A 145 12.24 -5.49 -18.19
CA SER A 145 12.04 -5.07 -19.58
C SER A 145 10.57 -4.83 -19.94
N SER A 146 9.64 -5.29 -19.10
CA SER A 146 8.19 -5.10 -19.28
C SER A 146 7.73 -3.67 -18.98
N CYS A 147 8.61 -2.83 -18.42
CA CYS A 147 8.31 -1.46 -18.08
C CYS A 147 8.68 -0.50 -19.21
N ASN A 148 7.68 0.09 -19.85
CA ASN A 148 7.90 1.07 -20.90
C ASN A 148 7.98 2.50 -20.32
N VAL A 149 9.20 3.02 -20.17
CA VAL A 149 9.45 4.37 -19.63
C VAL A 149 8.91 5.51 -20.51
N ASN A 150 8.49 5.24 -21.75
CA ASN A 150 7.89 6.29 -22.60
C ASN A 150 6.59 6.86 -22.04
N TYR A 151 5.87 6.09 -21.20
CA TYR A 151 4.63 6.53 -20.57
C TYR A 151 4.80 7.42 -19.34
N PHE A 152 6.05 7.66 -18.91
CA PHE A 152 6.37 8.50 -17.77
C PHE A 152 7.10 9.76 -18.22
N PRO A 153 7.00 10.89 -17.48
CA PRO A 153 7.79 12.08 -17.76
C PRO A 153 9.30 11.79 -17.86
N GLN A 154 9.83 11.01 -16.91
CA GLN A 154 11.20 10.53 -16.94
C GLN A 154 11.30 9.12 -16.33
N GLY A 155 12.40 8.43 -16.60
CA GLY A 155 12.67 7.17 -15.93
C GLY A 155 13.76 6.32 -16.56
N ILE A 156 14.11 5.25 -15.84
CA ILE A 156 15.04 4.21 -16.29
C ILE A 156 14.31 2.88 -16.25
N GLY A 157 14.29 2.17 -17.37
CA GLY A 157 13.89 0.78 -17.45
C GLY A 157 15.14 -0.06 -17.61
N THR A 158 15.31 -1.09 -16.81
CA THR A 158 16.44 -2.02 -16.94
C THR A 158 15.97 -3.35 -17.52
N ASN A 159 16.87 -4.12 -18.13
CA ASN A 159 16.51 -5.35 -18.80
C ASN A 159 17.00 -6.59 -18.05
N GLU A 160 16.08 -7.27 -17.38
CA GLU A 160 16.36 -8.51 -16.64
C GLU A 160 16.74 -9.72 -17.50
N ALA A 161 16.64 -9.64 -18.83
CA ALA A 161 17.00 -10.72 -19.74
C ALA A 161 18.26 -10.42 -20.56
N THR A 162 18.82 -9.21 -20.46
CA THR A 162 20.00 -8.80 -21.22
C THR A 162 20.90 -7.94 -20.35
N TYR A 163 22.03 -8.49 -19.92
CA TYR A 163 23.01 -7.76 -19.10
C TYR A 163 23.46 -6.46 -19.75
N GLY A 164 23.66 -5.44 -18.93
CA GLY A 164 24.11 -4.12 -19.33
C GLY A 164 23.07 -3.30 -20.11
N ARG A 165 21.94 -3.89 -20.51
CA ARG A 165 20.90 -3.16 -21.24
C ARG A 165 19.98 -2.38 -20.31
N TYR A 166 19.85 -1.09 -20.60
CA TYR A 166 18.86 -0.23 -19.98
C TYR A 166 18.32 0.81 -20.95
N TYR A 167 17.24 1.46 -20.53
CA TYR A 167 16.44 2.38 -21.29
C TYR A 167 16.28 3.64 -20.45
N LEU A 168 16.61 4.80 -21.00
CA LEU A 168 16.56 6.07 -20.28
C LEU A 168 15.69 7.07 -21.02
N LYS A 169 14.79 7.73 -20.29
CA LYS A 169 14.05 8.89 -20.75
C LYS A 169 14.34 10.06 -19.80
N HIS A 170 14.99 11.08 -20.32
CA HIS A 170 15.16 12.36 -19.62
C HIS A 170 13.86 13.18 -19.64
N PRO A 171 13.63 14.09 -18.68
CA PRO A 171 12.42 14.92 -18.58
C PRO A 171 12.01 15.67 -19.86
N ASP A 172 13.01 16.14 -20.61
CA ASP A 172 12.85 16.95 -21.82
C ASP A 172 12.78 16.11 -23.10
N SER A 173 12.91 14.79 -22.97
CA SER A 173 12.99 13.87 -24.10
C SER A 173 11.63 13.26 -24.43
N ILE A 174 11.27 13.32 -25.71
CA ILE A 174 10.02 12.73 -26.22
C ILE A 174 10.12 11.20 -26.31
N LYS A 175 11.34 10.66 -26.46
CA LYS A 175 11.58 9.23 -26.66
C LYS A 175 12.67 8.73 -25.72
N THR A 176 12.53 7.46 -25.36
CA THR A 176 13.56 6.68 -24.67
C THR A 176 14.77 6.42 -25.55
N VAL A 177 15.96 6.41 -24.94
CA VAL A 177 17.22 5.96 -25.54
C VAL A 177 17.63 4.63 -24.92
N THR A 178 18.13 3.71 -25.75
CA THR A 178 18.64 2.41 -25.30
C THR A 178 20.16 2.47 -25.16
N TYR A 179 20.65 1.85 -24.10
CA TYR A 179 22.07 1.71 -23.79
C TYR A 179 22.37 0.23 -23.50
N ASP A 180 23.64 -0.15 -23.69
CA ASP A 180 24.15 -1.52 -23.52
C ASP A 180 25.43 -1.56 -22.66
N ASP A 181 25.73 -0.47 -21.97
CA ASP A 181 26.92 -0.25 -21.14
C ASP A 181 26.62 -0.18 -19.63
N GLY A 182 25.42 -0.58 -19.23
CA GLY A 182 25.04 -0.68 -17.83
C GLY A 182 25.83 -1.76 -17.07
N PRO A 183 25.78 -1.75 -15.73
CA PRO A 183 26.47 -2.75 -14.94
C PRO A 183 25.85 -4.14 -15.18
N GLN A 184 26.69 -5.17 -15.08
CA GLN A 184 26.23 -6.56 -15.16
C GLN A 184 25.44 -6.93 -13.89
N ASP A 185 25.91 -6.52 -12.70
CA ASP A 185 25.12 -6.56 -11.47
C ASP A 185 24.43 -5.21 -11.24
N ARG A 186 23.12 -5.17 -11.43
CA ARG A 186 22.33 -3.94 -11.27
C ARG A 186 21.93 -3.64 -9.82
N THR A 187 22.21 -4.51 -8.88
CA THR A 187 21.69 -4.42 -7.50
C THR A 187 22.09 -3.11 -6.83
N GLU A 188 23.39 -2.83 -6.74
CA GLU A 188 23.90 -1.58 -6.15
C GLU A 188 23.39 -0.35 -6.91
N TRP A 189 23.32 -0.45 -8.24
CA TRP A 189 22.89 0.66 -9.09
C TRP A 189 21.43 1.04 -8.85
N LEU A 190 20.55 0.04 -8.71
CA LEU A 190 19.13 0.24 -8.40
C LEU A 190 18.94 0.75 -6.96
N VAL A 191 19.66 0.19 -5.98
CA VAL A 191 19.62 0.66 -4.58
C VAL A 191 19.99 2.13 -4.48
N LYS A 192 21.10 2.55 -5.11
CA LYS A 192 21.52 3.96 -5.15
C LYS A 192 20.43 4.86 -5.73
N MET A 193 19.74 4.42 -6.79
CA MET A 193 18.66 5.22 -7.37
C MET A 193 17.46 5.35 -6.43
N ILE A 194 17.08 4.26 -5.76
CA ILE A 194 15.96 4.27 -4.81
C ILE A 194 16.27 5.19 -3.63
N ASN A 195 17.51 5.15 -3.12
CA ASN A 195 17.98 5.99 -2.02
C ASN A 195 18.15 7.48 -2.42
N GLY A 196 17.93 7.83 -3.69
CA GLY A 196 18.03 9.21 -4.17
C GLY A 196 19.44 9.64 -4.59
N ASP A 197 20.42 8.73 -4.64
CA ASP A 197 21.78 9.02 -5.15
C ASP A 197 21.82 9.08 -6.69
N SER A 198 20.66 8.98 -7.36
CA SER A 198 20.57 9.03 -8.81
C SER A 198 20.94 10.41 -9.34
N LEU A 199 22.14 10.52 -9.90
CA LEU A 199 22.60 11.70 -10.65
C LEU A 199 21.83 11.93 -11.95
N ILE A 200 20.93 11.01 -12.34
CA ILE A 200 20.31 11.00 -13.67
C ILE A 200 19.04 11.86 -13.74
N PHE A 201 18.28 11.95 -12.65
CA PHE A 201 16.96 12.59 -12.65
C PHE A 201 16.91 13.90 -11.88
N GLY A 202 17.87 14.17 -11.00
CA GLY A 202 17.83 15.32 -10.09
C GLY A 202 16.64 15.30 -9.10
N ASP A 203 15.91 14.18 -9.03
CA ASP A 203 14.68 13.96 -8.27
C ASP A 203 14.67 12.52 -7.70
N SER A 204 13.83 12.28 -6.69
CA SER A 204 13.58 10.95 -6.13
C SER A 204 12.81 10.04 -7.10
N VAL A 205 12.98 8.72 -6.94
CA VAL A 205 12.15 7.72 -7.62
C VAL A 205 10.77 7.70 -6.99
N ASP A 206 9.71 7.83 -7.80
CA ASP A 206 8.32 7.79 -7.32
C ASP A 206 7.76 6.36 -7.27
N ILE A 207 8.23 5.51 -8.19
CA ILE A 207 7.83 4.11 -8.27
C ILE A 207 9.00 3.25 -8.73
N PHE A 208 9.14 2.10 -8.09
CA PHE A 208 9.99 1.02 -8.54
C PHE A 208 9.14 -0.17 -8.97
N VAL A 209 9.32 -0.64 -10.20
CA VAL A 209 8.56 -1.79 -10.73
C VAL A 209 9.49 -2.98 -10.89
N THR A 210 9.17 -4.06 -10.17
CA THR A 210 9.91 -5.32 -10.18
C THR A 210 9.40 -6.26 -11.28
N SER A 211 10.07 -7.40 -11.43
CA SER A 211 9.56 -8.55 -12.19
C SER A 211 8.92 -9.61 -11.28
N GLY A 212 8.37 -10.66 -11.87
CA GLY A 212 7.64 -11.74 -11.18
C GLY A 212 8.50 -12.80 -10.49
N HIS A 213 9.82 -12.68 -10.48
CA HIS A 213 10.74 -13.71 -9.96
C HIS A 213 11.04 -13.54 -8.47
N GLY A 214 9.99 -13.62 -7.64
CA GLY A 214 10.10 -13.39 -6.20
C GLY A 214 9.55 -14.51 -5.34
N SER A 215 10.04 -14.56 -4.11
CA SER A 215 9.42 -15.17 -2.94
C SER A 215 8.92 -14.04 -2.01
N PRO A 216 8.20 -14.33 -0.91
CA PRO A 216 7.67 -13.29 -0.02
C PRO A 216 8.72 -12.29 0.50
N ASN A 217 9.98 -12.69 0.61
CA ASN A 217 11.05 -11.88 1.18
C ASN A 217 12.29 -11.76 0.27
N SER A 218 12.19 -12.18 -0.99
CA SER A 218 13.31 -12.08 -1.92
C SER A 218 12.82 -11.88 -3.34
N TRP A 219 13.30 -10.87 -4.04
CA TRP A 219 13.08 -10.67 -5.46
C TRP A 219 14.40 -10.80 -6.21
N LEU A 220 14.42 -11.65 -7.22
CA LEU A 220 15.56 -11.91 -8.08
C LEU A 220 15.68 -10.83 -9.17
N MET A 221 16.86 -10.25 -9.33
CA MET A 221 17.08 -9.17 -10.32
C MET A 221 17.07 -9.66 -11.78
N HIS A 222 17.56 -10.87 -12.03
CA HIS A 222 17.74 -11.42 -13.37
C HIS A 222 16.75 -12.55 -13.69
N TYR A 223 16.34 -12.65 -14.96
CA TYR A 223 15.43 -13.69 -15.41
C TYR A 223 16.11 -15.08 -15.44
N GLY A 224 15.45 -16.09 -14.89
CA GLY A 224 15.85 -17.51 -14.98
C GLY A 224 16.87 -17.98 -13.94
N SER A 225 17.82 -17.14 -13.56
CA SER A 225 18.76 -17.39 -12.45
C SER A 225 19.53 -16.11 -12.10
N PRO A 226 20.00 -15.94 -10.85
CA PRO A 226 20.79 -14.77 -10.44
C PRO A 226 22.02 -14.59 -11.32
N ASN A 227 22.69 -15.70 -11.69
CA ASN A 227 23.89 -15.71 -12.53
C ASN A 227 24.95 -14.71 -12.03
N TYR A 228 24.95 -13.49 -12.56
CA TYR A 228 25.90 -12.41 -12.26
C TYR A 228 25.23 -11.18 -11.61
N GLU A 229 23.96 -11.32 -11.21
CA GLU A 229 23.17 -10.31 -10.50
C GLU A 229 22.70 -10.84 -9.14
N GLY A 230 22.32 -9.90 -8.28
CA GLY A 230 21.85 -10.15 -6.94
C GLY A 230 20.33 -10.24 -6.76
N TYR A 231 19.90 -9.89 -5.56
CA TYR A 231 18.52 -9.89 -5.09
C TYR A 231 18.20 -8.56 -4.41
N PHE A 232 16.91 -8.24 -4.34
CA PHE A 232 16.40 -7.43 -3.24
C PHE A 232 15.76 -8.37 -2.24
N ARG A 233 16.03 -8.16 -0.96
CA ARG A 233 15.53 -9.00 0.11
C ARG A 233 14.91 -8.15 1.19
N SER A 234 14.00 -8.75 1.94
CA SER A 234 13.52 -8.18 3.19
C SER A 234 13.92 -9.08 4.36
N ASN A 235 14.31 -8.47 5.47
CA ASN A 235 14.49 -9.22 6.72
C ASN A 235 13.13 -9.52 7.38
N GLU A 236 13.16 -10.16 8.55
CA GLU A 236 11.95 -10.56 9.30
C GLU A 236 11.08 -9.37 9.75
N PHE A 237 11.62 -8.15 9.73
CA PHE A 237 10.93 -6.92 10.11
C PHE A 237 10.43 -6.12 8.90
N GLY A 238 10.55 -6.67 7.68
CA GLY A 238 10.12 -6.01 6.44
C GLY A 238 11.09 -4.94 5.93
N HIS A 239 12.27 -4.81 6.55
CA HIS A 239 13.31 -3.88 6.09
C HIS A 239 13.93 -4.41 4.79
N LEU A 240 13.90 -3.59 3.74
CA LEU A 240 14.36 -3.96 2.40
C LEU A 240 15.85 -3.62 2.22
N TYR A 241 16.59 -4.49 1.53
CA TYR A 241 18.00 -4.28 1.21
C TYR A 241 18.38 -4.98 -0.11
N GLY A 242 19.44 -4.49 -0.76
CA GLY A 242 20.05 -5.15 -1.91
C GLY A 242 21.13 -6.15 -1.48
N ASP A 243 21.10 -7.36 -2.03
CA ASP A 243 22.07 -8.45 -1.84
C ASP A 243 22.76 -8.68 -3.20
N PRO A 244 23.87 -7.98 -3.50
CA PRO A 244 24.55 -8.05 -4.80
C PRO A 244 25.15 -9.44 -5.04
N TYR A 245 25.45 -9.78 -6.29
CA TYR A 245 26.10 -11.03 -6.68
C TYR A 245 27.40 -11.29 -5.92
N SER A 246 28.14 -10.22 -5.64
CA SER A 246 29.33 -10.26 -4.80
C SER A 246 29.45 -8.97 -3.98
N GLY A 247 29.79 -9.09 -2.70
CA GLY A 247 30.01 -7.95 -1.82
C GLY A 247 29.17 -8.05 -0.55
N SER A 248 28.97 -6.91 0.10
CA SER A 248 28.09 -6.79 1.27
C SER A 248 26.71 -6.33 0.86
N ASP A 249 25.72 -6.67 1.68
CA ASP A 249 24.36 -6.14 1.58
C ASP A 249 24.37 -4.60 1.62
N ILE A 250 23.45 -4.00 0.88
CA ILE A 250 23.34 -2.56 0.66
C ILE A 250 21.96 -2.10 1.11
N ASP A 251 21.95 -1.14 2.03
CA ASP A 251 20.71 -0.68 2.66
C ASP A 251 19.82 0.11 1.70
N ILE A 252 18.50 -0.11 1.77
CA ILE A 252 17.52 0.75 1.12
C ILE A 252 16.84 1.58 2.21
N ILE A 253 16.97 2.90 2.11
CA ILE A 253 16.55 3.87 3.15
C ILE A 253 15.23 4.56 2.82
#